data_AF-A0AAN5AM81-F1
#
_entry.id   AF-A0AAN5AM81-F1
#
_cell.length_a   1.000
_cell.length_b   1.000
_cell.length_c   1.000
_cell.angle_alpha   90.00
_cell.angle_beta   90.00
_cell.angle_gamma   90.00
#
_symmetry.space_group_name_H-M   'P 1'
#
loop_
_entity.id
_entity.type
_entity.pdbx_description
1 polymer ?
#
loop_
_entity_poly.entity_id
_entity_poly.type
_entity_poly.pdbx_seq_one_letter_code
_entity_poly.pdbx_strand_id
1 'polypeptide(L)'
;MGIIIIPILLLALILGIISIAKTFKQLKRSQITIKELIFGLLFAGTIFGLICLSYIMEGSAWGLSPAFRIPIFMIFIPFAIQIATENSGNYKLLYFSKIILVSIAITTILGVIFNDLIFGLIDYLGIEKTY
;
A
#
# COMPACT_ATOMS: atom_id res chain seq x y z
N MET A 1 16.87 -11.84 -9.76
CA MET A 1 15.91 -11.40 -8.72
C MET A 1 14.43 -11.68 -9.06
N GLY A 2 14.03 -11.86 -10.33
CA GLY A 2 12.62 -12.04 -10.71
C GLY A 2 11.89 -13.20 -10.02
N ILE A 3 12.57 -14.33 -9.78
CA ILE A 3 11.99 -15.51 -9.11
C ILE A 3 11.57 -15.22 -7.66
N ILE A 4 12.26 -14.31 -6.96
CA ILE A 4 11.96 -13.93 -5.56
C ILE A 4 10.89 -12.82 -5.51
N ILE A 5 10.84 -11.96 -6.51
CA ILE A 5 9.90 -10.83 -6.59
C ILE A 5 8.46 -11.32 -6.85
N ILE A 6 8.28 -12.32 -7.71
CA ILE A 6 6.95 -12.79 -8.12
C ILE A 6 6.10 -13.27 -6.92
N PRO A 7 6.60 -14.14 -6.01
CA PRO A 7 5.82 -14.56 -4.84
C PRO A 7 5.37 -13.39 -3.96
N ILE A 8 6.20 -12.37 -3.80
CA ILE A 8 5.90 -11.20 -2.97
C ILE A 8 4.81 -10.35 -3.62
N LEU A 9 4.92 -10.07 -4.91
CA LEU A 9 3.90 -9.34 -5.65
C LEU A 9 2.57 -10.11 -5.68
N LEU A 10 2.61 -11.43 -5.86
CA LEU A 10 1.42 -12.26 -5.87
C LEU A 10 0.72 -12.26 -4.50
N LEU A 11 1.47 -12.41 -3.42
CA LEU A 11 0.92 -12.34 -2.07
C LEU A 11 0.33 -10.97 -1.78
N ALA A 12 1.02 -9.89 -2.18
CA ALA A 12 0.52 -8.53 -2.03
C ALA A 12 -0.76 -8.30 -2.82
N LEU A 13 -0.86 -8.85 -4.03
CA LEU A 13 -2.07 -8.81 -4.85
C LEU A 13 -3.24 -9.55 -4.16
N ILE A 14 -3.00 -10.75 -3.61
CA ILE A 14 -4.02 -11.52 -2.88
C ILE A 14 -4.55 -10.71 -1.70
N LEU A 15 -3.66 -10.14 -0.87
CA LEU A 15 -4.05 -9.32 0.28
C LEU A 15 -4.75 -8.02 -0.14
N GLY A 16 -4.32 -7.44 -1.27
CA GLY A 16 -4.96 -6.30 -1.90
C GLY A 16 -6.40 -6.61 -2.31
N ILE A 17 -6.63 -7.73 -3.00
CA ILE A 17 -7.97 -8.19 -3.40
C ILE A 17 -8.86 -8.43 -2.17
N ILE A 18 -8.33 -9.08 -1.13
CA ILE A 18 -9.06 -9.27 0.14
C ILE A 18 -9.46 -7.91 0.74
N SER A 19 -8.55 -6.94 0.72
CA SER A 19 -8.80 -5.60 1.25
C SER A 19 -9.85 -4.84 0.44
N ILE A 20 -9.82 -4.95 -0.89
CA ILE A 20 -10.85 -4.40 -1.78
C ILE A 20 -12.22 -5.02 -1.47
N ALA A 21 -12.29 -6.36 -1.38
CA ALA A 21 -13.52 -7.06 -1.09
C ALA A 21 -14.10 -6.69 0.29
N LYS A 22 -13.25 -6.63 1.33
CA LYS A 22 -13.66 -6.17 2.68
C LYS A 22 -14.13 -4.72 2.64
N THR A 23 -13.42 -3.82 1.95
CA THR A 23 -13.79 -2.40 1.82
C THR A 23 -15.17 -2.26 1.16
N PHE A 24 -15.39 -2.97 0.05
CA PHE A 24 -16.68 -2.92 -0.65
C PHE A 24 -17.84 -3.47 0.19
N LYS A 25 -17.60 -4.55 0.95
CA LYS A 25 -18.58 -5.08 1.90
C LYS A 25 -18.93 -4.09 3.00
N GLN A 26 -17.94 -3.37 3.54
CA GLN A 26 -18.15 -2.36 4.58
C GLN A 26 -18.82 -1.08 4.04
N LEU A 27 -18.53 -0.68 2.79
CA LEU A 27 -19.23 0.40 2.10
C LEU A 27 -20.72 0.08 1.90
N LYS A 28 -21.05 -1.13 1.43
CA LYS A 28 -22.44 -1.58 1.30
C LYS A 28 -23.20 -1.58 2.63
N ARG A 29 -22.50 -1.77 3.74
CA ARG A 29 -23.07 -1.75 5.10
C ARG A 29 -23.05 -0.36 5.75
N SER A 30 -22.65 0.69 5.02
CA SER A 30 -22.47 2.04 5.54
C SER A 30 -21.53 2.13 6.76
N GLN A 31 -20.61 1.17 6.89
CA GLN A 31 -19.62 1.14 7.98
C GLN A 31 -18.39 2.00 7.67
N ILE A 32 -18.11 2.22 6.39
CA ILE A 32 -17.10 3.15 5.88
C ILE A 32 -17.87 4.32 5.29
N THR A 33 -17.54 5.54 5.71
CA THR A 33 -18.10 6.76 5.15
C THR A 33 -17.10 7.41 4.19
N ILE A 34 -17.53 8.51 3.56
CA ILE A 34 -16.65 9.30 2.68
C ILE A 34 -15.39 9.80 3.39
N LYS A 35 -15.45 10.02 4.72
CA LYS A 35 -14.31 10.50 5.50
C LYS A 35 -13.18 9.47 5.51
N GLU A 36 -13.49 8.21 5.78
CA GLU A 36 -12.50 7.13 5.76
C GLU A 36 -11.95 6.88 4.35
N LEU A 37 -12.75 7.11 3.30
CA LEU A 37 -12.28 7.06 1.91
C LEU A 37 -11.19 8.12 1.65
N ILE A 38 -11.47 9.38 2.01
CA ILE A 38 -10.53 10.49 1.84
C ILE A 38 -9.27 10.26 2.68
N PHE A 39 -9.42 9.91 3.96
CA PHE A 39 -8.27 9.67 4.82
C PHE A 39 -7.45 8.45 4.38
N GLY A 40 -8.08 7.39 3.87
CA GLY A 40 -7.38 6.24 3.32
C GLY A 40 -6.57 6.60 2.07
N LEU A 41 -7.10 7.46 1.20
CA LEU A 41 -6.37 7.99 0.04
C LEU A 41 -5.17 8.83 0.48
N LEU A 42 -5.37 9.76 1.42
CA LEU A 42 -4.30 10.61 1.95
C LEU A 42 -3.22 9.77 2.64
N PHE A 43 -3.60 8.73 3.39
CA PHE A 43 -2.68 7.83 4.05
C PHE A 43 -1.85 7.04 3.04
N ALA A 44 -2.48 6.47 2.00
CA ALA A 44 -1.76 5.81 0.90
C ALA A 44 -0.79 6.76 0.19
N GLY A 45 -1.25 7.98 -0.14
CA GLY A 45 -0.42 9.00 -0.77
C GLY A 45 0.76 9.43 0.10
N THR A 46 0.56 9.54 1.42
CA THR A 46 1.63 9.87 2.37
C THR A 46 2.69 8.78 2.41
N ILE A 47 2.31 7.51 2.52
CA ILE A 47 3.28 6.40 2.52
C ILE A 47 4.03 6.35 1.19
N PHE A 48 3.33 6.50 0.07
CA PHE A 48 3.97 6.53 -1.25
C PHE A 48 4.98 7.69 -1.37
N GLY A 49 4.58 8.90 -0.94
CA GLY A 49 5.47 10.06 -0.92
C GLY A 49 6.72 9.83 -0.06
N LEU A 50 6.57 9.19 1.11
CA LEU A 50 7.70 8.82 1.97
C LEU A 50 8.62 7.79 1.30
N ILE A 51 8.09 6.82 0.55
CA ILE A 51 8.89 5.87 -0.23
C ILE A 51 9.70 6.62 -1.30
N CYS A 52 9.07 7.54 -2.04
CA CYS A 52 9.77 8.35 -3.04
C CYS A 52 10.88 9.21 -2.42
N LEU A 53 10.59 9.89 -1.30
CA LEU A 53 11.59 10.68 -0.56
C LEU A 53 12.75 9.81 -0.08
N SER A 54 12.47 8.62 0.44
CA SER A 54 13.51 7.67 0.85
C SER A 54 14.44 7.29 -0.30
N TYR A 55 13.91 7.06 -1.51
CA TYR A 55 14.74 6.80 -2.68
C TYR A 55 15.60 8.02 -3.07
N ILE A 56 15.01 9.22 -3.08
CA ILE A 56 15.74 10.45 -3.42
C ILE A 56 16.89 10.68 -2.43
N MET A 57 16.66 10.45 -1.14
CA MET A 57 17.69 10.63 -0.09
C MET A 57 18.80 9.58 -0.14
N GLU A 58 18.47 8.34 -0.53
CA GLU A 58 19.47 7.27 -0.65
C GLU A 58 20.41 7.47 -1.85
N GLY A 59 19.97 8.18 -2.89
CA GLY A 59 20.79 8.53 -4.07
C GLY A 59 21.24 7.35 -4.94
N SER A 60 21.06 6.11 -4.47
CA SER A 60 21.37 4.87 -5.17
C SER A 60 20.38 3.78 -4.75
N ALA A 61 19.92 2.98 -5.71
CA ALA A 61 18.92 1.93 -5.48
C ALA A 61 19.57 0.61 -5.00
N TRP A 62 20.24 0.60 -3.84
CA TRP A 62 21.00 -0.57 -3.36
C TRP A 62 20.21 -1.51 -2.43
N GLY A 63 19.09 -1.05 -1.83
CA GLY A 63 18.45 -1.78 -0.73
C GLY A 63 17.33 -2.74 -1.14
N LEU A 64 16.34 -2.26 -1.90
CA LEU A 64 15.15 -3.00 -2.30
C LEU A 64 14.54 -2.30 -3.51
N SER A 65 14.18 -3.02 -4.57
CA SER A 65 13.48 -2.40 -5.71
C SER A 65 12.09 -1.91 -5.29
N PRO A 66 11.46 -0.99 -6.07
CA PRO A 66 10.08 -0.55 -5.82
C PRO A 66 9.11 -1.72 -5.68
N ALA A 67 9.37 -2.82 -6.40
CA ALA A 67 8.63 -4.08 -6.35
C ALA A 67 8.70 -4.81 -4.99
N PHE A 68 9.58 -4.41 -4.06
CA PHE A 68 9.60 -4.87 -2.67
C PHE A 68 9.07 -3.81 -1.71
N ARG A 69 9.57 -2.57 -1.81
CA ARG A 69 9.23 -1.51 -0.85
C ARG A 69 7.73 -1.21 -0.86
N ILE A 70 7.13 -1.09 -2.04
CA ILE A 70 5.70 -0.77 -2.14
C ILE A 70 4.83 -1.89 -1.54
N PRO A 71 4.98 -3.18 -1.92
CA PRO A 71 4.26 -4.26 -1.26
C PRO A 71 4.44 -4.31 0.25
N ILE A 72 5.66 -4.14 0.75
CA ILE A 72 5.95 -4.23 2.19
C ILE A 72 5.27 -3.09 2.95
N PHE A 73 5.53 -1.84 2.55
CA PHE A 73 5.14 -0.66 3.31
C PHE A 73 3.70 -0.23 3.07
N MET A 74 3.13 -0.52 1.89
CA MET A 74 1.78 -0.08 1.54
C MET A 74 0.74 -1.21 1.59
N ILE A 75 1.16 -2.48 1.64
CA ILE A 75 0.23 -3.62 1.71
C ILE A 75 0.50 -4.47 2.95
N PHE A 76 1.66 -5.12 3.09
CA PHE A 76 1.89 -6.10 4.17
C PHE A 76 1.83 -5.52 5.58
N ILE A 77 2.60 -4.47 5.85
CA ILE A 77 2.63 -3.82 7.17
C ILE A 77 1.24 -3.23 7.48
N PRO A 78 0.63 -2.41 6.59
CA PRO A 78 -0.73 -1.93 6.79
C PRO A 78 -1.75 -3.05 7.04
N PHE A 79 -1.71 -4.14 6.27
CA PHE A 79 -2.66 -5.25 6.43
C PHE A 79 -2.51 -5.95 7.78
N ALA A 80 -1.28 -6.17 8.25
CA ALA A 80 -1.03 -6.71 9.57
C ALA A 80 -1.58 -5.80 10.68
N ILE A 81 -1.35 -4.48 10.57
CA ILE A 81 -1.90 -3.49 11.51
C ILE A 81 -3.43 -3.46 11.45
N GLN A 82 -4.00 -3.57 10.25
CA GLN A 82 -5.45 -3.61 10.04
C GLN A 82 -6.09 -4.77 10.79
N ILE A 83 -5.53 -5.99 10.66
CA ILE A 83 -6.01 -7.19 11.38
C ILE A 83 -5.84 -7.04 12.89
N ALA A 84 -4.71 -6.50 13.35
CA ALA A 84 -4.47 -6.29 14.77
C ALA A 84 -5.47 -5.28 15.39
N THR A 85 -5.93 -4.32 14.61
CA THR A 85 -6.83 -3.24 15.08
C THR A 85 -8.31 -3.51 14.83
N GLU A 86 -8.67 -4.36 13.84
CA GLU A 86 -10.07 -4.62 13.46
C GLU A 86 -10.88 -5.35 14.54
N ASN A 87 -10.21 -6.12 15.38
CA ASN A 87 -10.85 -6.89 16.46
C ASN A 87 -10.79 -6.15 17.82
N SER A 88 -10.33 -4.90 17.81
CA SER A 88 -10.31 -4.11 19.03
C SER A 88 -11.74 -3.68 19.42
N GLY A 89 -12.09 -3.79 20.70
CA GLY A 89 -13.34 -3.20 21.23
C GLY A 89 -13.31 -1.66 21.29
N ASN A 90 -12.20 -1.03 20.87
CA ASN A 90 -11.99 0.40 20.94
C ASN A 90 -12.42 1.07 19.64
N TYR A 91 -13.43 1.94 19.71
CA TYR A 91 -13.96 2.67 18.56
C TYR A 91 -12.90 3.45 17.76
N LYS A 92 -11.91 4.05 18.43
CA LYS A 92 -10.84 4.81 17.74
C LYS A 92 -9.95 3.90 16.90
N LEU A 93 -9.61 2.73 17.44
CA LEU A 93 -8.80 1.73 16.73
C LEU A 93 -9.58 1.10 15.57
N LEU A 94 -10.88 0.86 15.74
CA LEU A 94 -11.76 0.42 14.66
C LEU A 94 -11.84 1.46 13.53
N TYR A 95 -11.94 2.74 13.86
CA TYR A 95 -11.91 3.82 12.87
C TYR A 95 -10.59 3.84 12.10
N PHE A 96 -9.46 3.73 12.80
CA PHE A 96 -8.15 3.66 12.17
C PHE A 96 -7.97 2.42 11.29
N SER A 97 -8.45 1.26 11.74
CA SER A 97 -8.45 0.01 10.97
C SER A 97 -9.16 0.19 9.62
N LYS A 98 -10.29 0.91 9.58
CA LYS A 98 -11.01 1.20 8.34
C LYS A 98 -10.21 2.08 7.39
N ILE A 99 -9.54 3.11 7.90
CA ILE A 99 -8.66 3.98 7.09
C ILE A 99 -7.55 3.15 6.45
N ILE A 100 -6.91 2.28 7.24
CA ILE A 100 -5.85 1.40 6.74
C ILE A 100 -6.38 0.42 5.69
N LEU A 101 -7.55 -0.18 5.93
CA LEU A 101 -8.17 -1.09 4.99
C LEU A 101 -8.42 -0.42 3.63
N VAL A 102 -8.97 0.79 3.66
CA VAL A 102 -9.18 1.62 2.48
C VAL A 102 -7.87 1.96 1.80
N SER A 103 -6.83 2.35 2.55
CA SER A 103 -5.54 2.72 1.97
C SER A 103 -4.90 1.57 1.20
N ILE A 104 -5.01 0.33 1.70
CA ILE A 104 -4.51 -0.87 1.01
C ILE A 104 -5.31 -1.13 -0.27
N ALA A 105 -6.64 -0.99 -0.20
CA ALA A 105 -7.52 -1.17 -1.36
C ALA A 105 -7.18 -0.16 -2.48
N ILE A 106 -7.03 1.12 -2.12
CA ILE A 106 -6.63 2.19 -3.05
C ILE A 106 -5.25 1.91 -3.63
N THR A 107 -4.27 1.56 -2.78
CA THR A 107 -2.90 1.22 -3.22
C THR A 107 -2.93 0.09 -4.25
N THR A 108 -3.74 -0.93 -4.02
CA THR A 108 -3.85 -2.08 -4.93
C THR A 108 -4.46 -1.66 -6.26
N ILE A 109 -5.55 -0.89 -6.24
CA ILE A 109 -6.19 -0.38 -7.46
C ILE A 109 -5.22 0.49 -8.25
N LEU A 110 -4.58 1.45 -7.60
CA LEU A 110 -3.61 2.33 -8.24
C LEU A 110 -2.40 1.56 -8.74
N GLY A 111 -1.90 0.56 -8.01
CA GLY A 111 -0.75 -0.22 -8.45
C GLY A 111 -1.03 -1.15 -9.63
N VAL A 112 -2.28 -1.56 -9.82
CA VAL A 112 -2.71 -2.26 -11.04
C VAL A 112 -2.83 -1.28 -12.21
N ILE A 113 -3.42 -0.11 -12.00
CA ILE A 113 -3.65 0.89 -13.07
C ILE A 113 -2.32 1.55 -13.50
N PHE A 114 -1.47 1.92 -12.56
CA PHE A 114 -0.21 2.65 -12.75
C PHE A 114 1.00 1.72 -12.59
N ASN A 115 0.89 0.49 -13.08
CA ASN A 115 1.93 -0.52 -12.96
C ASN A 115 3.28 -0.03 -13.51
N ASP A 116 3.26 0.58 -14.71
CA ASP A 116 4.45 1.11 -15.37
C ASP A 116 5.17 2.18 -14.53
N LEU A 117 4.41 3.03 -13.82
CA LEU A 117 4.97 4.04 -12.91
C LEU A 117 5.65 3.39 -11.71
N ILE A 118 5.08 2.32 -11.16
CA ILE A 118 5.64 1.60 -10.01
C ILE A 118 6.95 0.90 -10.38
N PHE A 119 6.99 0.20 -11.51
CA PHE A 119 8.20 -0.50 -11.95
C PHE A 119 9.27 0.46 -12.48
N GLY A 120 8.86 1.55 -13.13
CA GLY A 120 9.72 2.61 -13.62
C GLY A 120 10.05 3.68 -12.57
N LEU A 121 9.65 3.51 -11.30
CA LEU A 121 9.74 4.57 -10.29
C LEU A 121 11.16 5.15 -10.15
N ILE A 122 12.18 4.30 -10.16
CA ILE A 122 13.59 4.73 -10.07
C ILE A 122 13.98 5.59 -11.28
N ASP A 123 13.52 5.20 -12.48
CA ASP A 123 13.80 5.94 -13.72
C ASP A 123 13.06 7.29 -13.73
N TYR A 124 11.80 7.31 -13.30
CA TYR A 124 11.01 8.54 -13.16
C TYR A 124 11.61 9.52 -12.15
N LEU A 125 12.26 9.02 -11.10
CA LEU A 125 12.92 9.85 -10.10
C LEU A 125 14.34 10.29 -10.52
N GLY A 126 14.85 9.82 -11.66
CA GLY A 126 16.18 10.16 -12.16
C GLY A 126 17.33 9.64 -11.30
N ILE A 127 17.12 8.55 -10.57
CA ILE A 127 18.11 7.98 -9.63
C ILE A 127 19.02 7.00 -10.36
N GLU A 128 20.33 7.10 -10.12
CA GLU A 128 21.31 6.19 -10.73
C GLU A 128 21.10 4.74 -10.26
N LYS A 129 20.99 3.82 -11.21
CA LYS A 129 20.92 2.38 -10.98
C LYS A 129 22.35 1.84 -10.83
N THR A 130 22.81 1.65 -9.60
CA THR A 130 24.05 0.93 -9.33
C THR A 130 23.74 -0.58 -9.27
N TYR A 131 24.19 -1.34 -10.27
CA TYR A 131 23.99 -2.79 -10.38
C TYR A 131 25.00 -3.60 -9.56
#